data_AF-A0A453G7C1-F1
#
_entry.id   AF-A0A453G7C1-F1
#
_cell.length_a   1.000
_cell.length_b   1.000
_cell.length_c   1.000
_cell.angle_alpha   90.00
_cell.angle_beta   90.00
_cell.angle_gamma   90.00
#
_symmetry.space_group_name_H-M   'P 1'
#
loop_
_entity.id
_entity.type
_entity.pdbx_description
1 polymer ?
#
loop_
_entity_poly.entity_id
_entity_poly.type
_entity_poly.pdbx_seq_one_letter_code
_entity_poly.pdbx_strand_id
1 'polypeptide(L)'
;MEETKPRNLGGSLPVPNVQDLAGRPDELAVTPTLLRRYVRPQPNTADLRPDAPAGEEQEHVPIIDLGRLLNPDGLAGGRDEEAARLRSACEDWGFFQVVNHGIPEETVEEMKKNVMGFFALPLAEKTAFAQQPGEIEGYGQAFVVSEEQTLDWADMFFLLTQPPTYRDLRLWPSNPSTFK
;
A
#
# COMPACT_ATOMS: atom_id res chain seq x y z
N MET A 1 -22.62 -18.51 11.92
CA MET A 1 -21.88 -19.12 10.79
C MET A 1 -20.43 -18.80 11.04
N GLU A 2 -19.56 -19.80 11.22
CA GLU A 2 -18.14 -19.57 11.42
C GLU A 2 -17.55 -19.20 10.06
N GLU A 3 -17.15 -17.94 9.88
CA GLU A 3 -16.53 -17.49 8.64
C GLU A 3 -15.17 -18.18 8.50
N THR A 4 -15.04 -19.04 7.50
CA THR A 4 -13.79 -19.72 7.19
C THR A 4 -12.92 -18.80 6.35
N LYS A 5 -11.62 -18.69 6.69
CA LYS A 5 -10.64 -17.92 5.93
C LYS A 5 -10.78 -18.18 4.43
N PRO A 6 -10.87 -17.14 3.57
CA PRO A 6 -10.90 -17.31 2.13
C PRO A 6 -9.71 -18.16 1.71
N ARG A 7 -10.00 -19.34 1.15
CA ARG A 7 -8.96 -20.20 0.60
C ARG A 7 -8.63 -19.66 -0.79
N ASN A 8 -7.35 -19.41 -1.06
CA ASN A 8 -6.82 -19.05 -2.36
C ASN A 8 -7.17 -17.62 -2.82
N LEU A 9 -6.50 -16.63 -2.21
CA LEU A 9 -6.48 -15.25 -2.71
C LEU A 9 -5.65 -15.09 -4.01
N GLY A 10 -5.17 -16.21 -4.57
CA GLY A 10 -4.16 -16.24 -5.60
C GLY A 10 -2.75 -16.14 -5.01
N GLY A 11 -1.76 -16.43 -5.85
CA GLY A 11 -0.34 -16.22 -5.55
C GLY A 11 0.34 -15.53 -6.72
N SER A 12 1.55 -15.03 -6.48
CA SER A 12 2.38 -14.38 -7.49
C SER A 12 3.50 -15.32 -7.95
N LEU A 13 3.90 -15.19 -9.21
CA LEU A 13 5.18 -15.72 -9.65
C LEU A 13 6.32 -15.02 -8.89
N PRO A 14 7.38 -15.74 -8.49
CA PRO A 14 8.52 -15.13 -7.83
C PRO A 14 9.26 -14.21 -8.83
N VAL A 15 9.63 -13.02 -8.37
CA VAL A 15 10.42 -12.07 -9.14
C VAL A 15 11.57 -11.52 -8.28
N PRO A 16 12.60 -10.93 -8.89
CA PRO A 16 13.72 -10.36 -8.14
C PRO A 16 13.25 -9.34 -7.10
N ASN A 17 13.94 -9.30 -5.95
CA ASN A 17 13.68 -8.32 -4.91
C ASN A 17 14.18 -6.94 -5.34
N VAL A 18 13.29 -5.94 -5.35
CA VAL A 18 13.62 -4.60 -5.91
C VAL A 18 14.60 -3.84 -5.03
N GLN A 19 14.48 -3.94 -3.70
CA GLN A 19 15.43 -3.29 -2.79
C GLN A 19 16.86 -3.82 -2.95
N ASP A 20 17.01 -5.14 -3.14
CA ASP A 20 18.31 -5.78 -3.42
C ASP A 20 18.86 -5.40 -4.80
N LEU A 21 18.01 -5.34 -5.83
CA LEU A 21 18.38 -4.81 -7.15
C LEU A 21 18.89 -3.37 -7.06
N ALA A 22 18.16 -2.51 -6.34
CA ALA A 22 18.54 -1.11 -6.14
C ALA A 22 19.85 -0.96 -5.36
N GLY A 23 20.20 -1.92 -4.50
CA GLY A 23 21.46 -1.97 -3.78
C GLY A 23 22.69 -2.34 -4.62
N ARG A 24 22.49 -2.77 -5.88
CA ARG A 24 23.56 -3.24 -6.80
C ARG A 24 23.50 -2.51 -8.15
N PRO A 25 23.67 -1.17 -8.18
CA PRO A 25 23.49 -0.38 -9.40
C PRO A 25 24.43 -0.78 -10.55
N ASP A 26 25.64 -1.24 -10.24
CA ASP A 26 26.62 -1.66 -11.25
C ASP A 26 26.17 -2.92 -12.01
N GLU A 27 25.50 -3.86 -11.34
CA GLU A 27 24.97 -5.08 -11.97
C GLU A 27 23.79 -4.78 -12.90
N LEU A 28 22.96 -3.80 -12.51
CA LEU A 28 21.88 -3.30 -13.34
C LEU A 28 22.39 -2.67 -14.64
N ALA A 29 23.52 -1.95 -14.58
CA ALA A 29 24.15 -1.35 -15.76
C ALA A 29 24.69 -2.41 -16.73
N VAL A 30 25.13 -3.56 -16.21
CA VAL A 30 25.73 -4.66 -17.00
C VAL A 30 24.67 -5.65 -17.52
N THR A 31 23.47 -5.70 -16.92
CA THR A 31 22.39 -6.62 -17.33
C THR A 31 21.05 -5.92 -17.63
N PRO A 32 20.95 -5.12 -18.71
CA PRO A 32 19.73 -4.37 -19.04
C PRO A 32 18.47 -5.23 -19.22
N THR A 33 18.64 -6.51 -19.57
CA THR A 33 17.54 -7.47 -19.69
C THR A 33 16.83 -7.73 -18.36
N LEU A 34 17.52 -7.59 -17.23
CA LEU A 34 16.96 -7.73 -15.88
C LEU A 34 15.93 -6.63 -15.59
N LEU A 35 16.15 -5.43 -16.15
CA LEU A 35 15.28 -4.28 -15.98
C LEU A 35 14.14 -4.21 -17.00
N ARG A 36 14.16 -5.05 -18.05
CA ARG A 36 13.17 -4.99 -19.15
C ARG A 36 11.73 -5.02 -18.64
N ARG A 37 11.45 -5.81 -17.60
CA ARG A 37 10.10 -5.93 -17.03
C ARG A 37 9.68 -4.72 -16.20
N TYR A 38 10.56 -3.80 -15.84
CA TYR A 38 10.22 -2.59 -15.07
C TYR A 38 10.04 -1.34 -15.93
N VAL A 39 10.36 -1.44 -17.23
CA VAL A 39 10.14 -0.35 -18.18
C VAL A 39 8.66 -0.32 -18.52
N ARG A 40 8.00 0.79 -18.16
CA ARG A 40 6.62 1.05 -18.60
C ARG A 40 6.63 1.31 -20.10
N PRO A 41 5.68 0.75 -20.87
CA PRO A 41 5.36 1.27 -22.19
C PRO A 41 5.11 2.78 -22.05
N GLN A 42 5.55 3.58 -23.02
CA GLN A 42 5.27 5.01 -22.98
C GLN A 42 3.76 5.21 -22.80
N PRO A 43 3.32 6.02 -21.81
CA PRO A 43 1.91 6.28 -21.64
C PRO A 43 1.36 6.85 -22.94
N ASN A 44 0.12 6.51 -23.26
CA ASN A 44 -0.56 7.18 -24.36
C ASN A 44 -0.59 8.67 -24.03
N THR A 45 -0.17 9.54 -24.95
CA THR A 45 -0.09 10.99 -24.69
C THR A 45 -1.46 11.59 -24.36
N ALA A 46 -2.55 10.85 -24.64
CA ALA A 46 -3.91 11.16 -24.23
C ALA A 46 -4.17 11.01 -22.71
N ASP A 47 -3.42 10.16 -22.00
CA ASP A 47 -3.56 9.93 -20.54
C ASP A 47 -2.74 10.92 -19.71
N LEU A 48 -1.82 11.63 -20.35
CA LEU A 48 -1.07 12.71 -19.73
C LEU A 48 -1.97 13.94 -19.69
N ARG A 49 -2.46 14.29 -18.50
CA ARG A 49 -3.05 15.61 -18.25
C ARG A 49 -1.97 16.63 -18.61
N PRO A 50 -2.17 17.51 -19.61
CA PRO A 50 -1.18 18.54 -19.92
C PRO A 50 -0.95 19.35 -18.65
N ASP A 51 0.30 19.77 -18.41
CA ASP A 51 0.62 20.69 -17.32
C ASP A 51 -0.36 21.86 -17.42
N ALA A 52 -1.24 21.98 -16.42
CA ALA A 52 -2.27 23.01 -16.41
C ALA A 52 -1.56 24.37 -16.49
N PRO A 53 -2.01 25.30 -17.36
CA PRO A 53 -1.42 26.63 -17.42
C PRO A 53 -1.46 27.26 -16.03
N ALA A 54 -0.36 27.92 -15.64
CA ALA A 54 -0.24 28.60 -14.36
C ALA A 54 -1.38 29.62 -14.20
N GLY A 55 -2.45 29.26 -13.49
CA GLY A 55 -3.66 30.06 -13.37
C GLY A 55 -4.96 29.27 -13.19
N GLU A 56 -5.00 27.97 -13.48
CA GLU A 56 -6.12 27.12 -13.08
C GLU A 56 -6.01 26.76 -11.60
N GLU A 57 -7.08 26.96 -10.82
CA GLU A 57 -7.16 26.50 -9.43
C GLU A 57 -6.89 24.99 -9.42
N GLN A 58 -5.76 24.60 -8.85
CA GLN A 58 -5.38 23.20 -8.80
C GLN A 58 -6.37 22.49 -7.89
N GLU A 59 -7.25 21.69 -8.48
CA GLU A 59 -8.15 20.82 -7.74
C GLU A 59 -7.32 19.94 -6.80
N HIS A 60 -7.51 20.14 -5.49
CA HIS A 60 -6.81 19.38 -4.46
C HIS A 60 -7.65 18.19 -4.01
N VAL A 61 -6.98 17.08 -3.69
CA VAL A 61 -7.63 15.89 -3.11
C VAL A 61 -8.48 16.30 -1.90
N PRO A 62 -9.78 15.97 -1.85
CA PRO A 62 -10.67 16.37 -0.77
C PRO A 62 -10.15 15.93 0.61
N ILE A 63 -10.35 16.77 1.62
CA ILE A 63 -10.01 16.49 3.01
C ILE A 63 -11.31 16.39 3.82
N ILE A 64 -11.48 15.25 4.49
CA ILE A 64 -12.64 14.95 5.34
C ILE A 64 -12.23 14.97 6.81
N ASP A 65 -12.93 15.78 7.61
CA ASP A 65 -12.76 15.84 9.05
C ASP A 65 -13.66 14.80 9.74
N LEU A 66 -13.07 13.68 10.17
CA LEU A 66 -13.83 12.62 10.81
C LEU A 66 -14.37 13.03 12.19
N GLY A 67 -13.64 13.88 12.91
CA GLY A 67 -14.07 14.42 14.20
C GLY A 67 -15.35 15.25 14.07
N ARG A 68 -15.42 16.11 13.05
CA ARG A 68 -16.62 16.89 12.72
C ARG A 68 -17.78 16.00 12.27
N LEU A 69 -17.49 14.97 11.46
CA LEU A 69 -18.50 14.04 10.96
C LEU A 69 -19.14 13.20 12.07
N LEU A 70 -18.36 12.83 13.09
CA LEU A 70 -18.81 11.97 14.19
C LEU A 70 -19.26 12.74 15.43
N ASN A 71 -19.11 14.06 15.50
CA ASN A 71 -19.46 14.84 16.69
C ASN A 71 -21.00 14.95 16.86
N PRO A 72 -21.61 14.26 17.86
CA PRO A 72 -23.05 14.33 18.09
C PRO A 72 -23.49 15.65 18.73
N ASP A 73 -22.58 16.34 19.42
CA ASP A 73 -22.82 17.58 20.15
C ASP A 73 -22.42 18.82 19.34
N GLY A 74 -21.97 18.63 18.09
CA GLY A 74 -21.62 19.71 17.18
C GLY A 74 -22.83 20.53 16.74
N LEU A 75 -22.59 21.75 16.25
CA LEU A 75 -23.61 22.51 15.52
C LEU A 75 -24.14 21.62 14.40
N ALA A 76 -25.45 21.35 14.37
CA ALA A 76 -26.06 20.41 13.43
C ALA A 76 -25.63 20.64 11.97
N GLY A 77 -25.44 21.90 11.56
CA GLY A 77 -24.96 22.25 10.22
C GLY A 77 -23.55 21.75 9.89
N GLY A 78 -22.66 21.65 10.90
CA GLY A 78 -21.29 21.24 10.65
C GLY A 78 -21.13 19.77 10.29
N ARG A 79 -21.92 18.90 10.92
CA ARG A 79 -21.92 17.47 10.60
C ARG A 79 -22.49 17.22 9.20
N ASP A 80 -23.60 17.88 8.87
CA ASP A 80 -24.28 17.67 7.58
C ASP A 80 -23.45 18.23 6.41
N GLU A 81 -22.77 19.36 6.60
CA GLU A 81 -21.79 19.89 5.64
C GLU A 81 -20.64 18.90 5.38
N GLU A 82 -20.09 18.29 6.43
CA GLU A 82 -18.99 17.32 6.29
C GLU A 82 -19.46 16.02 5.63
N ALA A 83 -20.68 15.56 5.95
CA ALA A 83 -21.29 14.41 5.29
C ALA A 83 -21.55 14.67 3.79
N ALA A 84 -21.98 15.88 3.43
CA ALA A 84 -22.13 16.29 2.03
C ALA A 84 -20.79 16.34 1.30
N ARG A 85 -19.73 16.82 1.96
CA ARG A 85 -18.36 16.80 1.42
C ARG A 85 -17.86 15.37 1.20
N LEU A 86 -18.07 14.48 2.16
CA LEU A 86 -17.71 13.06 2.01
C LEU A 86 -18.44 12.41 0.83
N ARG A 87 -19.75 12.70 0.66
CA ARG A 87 -20.52 12.23 -0.49
C ARG A 87 -19.89 12.68 -1.80
N SER A 88 -19.64 13.98 -1.96
CA SER A 88 -19.02 14.54 -3.17
C SER A 88 -17.62 13.95 -3.41
N ALA A 89 -16.80 13.78 -2.37
CA ALA A 89 -15.50 13.12 -2.50
C ALA A 89 -15.63 11.66 -3.00
N CYS A 90 -16.64 10.91 -2.55
CA CYS A 90 -16.90 9.57 -3.05
C CYS A 90 -17.42 9.54 -4.49
N GLU A 91 -18.33 10.46 -4.86
CA GLU A 91 -19.00 10.50 -6.16
C GLU A 91 -18.10 11.09 -7.26
N ASP A 92 -17.37 12.16 -6.96
CA ASP A 92 -16.61 12.94 -7.93
C ASP A 92 -15.12 12.53 -8.00
N TRP A 93 -14.54 12.11 -6.88
CA TRP A 93 -13.10 11.76 -6.80
C TRP A 93 -12.82 10.27 -6.65
N GLY A 94 -13.63 9.56 -5.86
CA GLY A 94 -13.33 8.18 -5.44
C GLY A 94 -12.12 8.06 -4.50
N PHE A 95 -11.55 9.18 -4.04
CA PHE A 95 -10.40 9.24 -3.14
C PHE A 95 -10.42 10.53 -2.31
N PHE A 96 -9.99 10.46 -1.05
CA PHE A 96 -9.91 11.61 -0.15
C PHE A 96 -8.92 11.33 0.99
N GLN A 97 -8.46 12.40 1.63
CA GLN A 97 -7.69 12.35 2.87
C GLN A 97 -8.64 12.45 4.07
N VAL A 98 -8.27 11.83 5.19
CA VAL A 98 -9.01 11.95 6.45
C VAL A 98 -8.13 12.60 7.50
N VAL A 99 -8.66 13.61 8.19
CA VAL A 99 -8.04 14.26 9.35
C VAL A 99 -8.92 14.08 10.58
N ASN A 100 -8.36 14.34 11.77
CA ASN A 100 -9.06 14.17 13.04
C ASN A 100 -9.69 12.77 13.17
N HIS A 101 -8.99 11.75 12.66
CA HIS A 101 -9.46 10.35 12.60
C HIS A 101 -9.48 9.63 13.95
N GLY A 102 -9.00 10.27 15.03
CA GLY A 102 -9.02 9.72 16.39
C GLY A 102 -7.97 8.62 16.66
N ILE A 103 -7.10 8.32 15.70
CA ILE A 103 -5.95 7.42 15.90
C ILE A 103 -4.82 8.25 16.52
N PRO A 104 -4.25 7.85 17.67
CA PRO A 104 -3.13 8.55 18.28
C PRO A 104 -1.93 8.65 17.33
N GLU A 105 -1.28 9.82 17.31
CA GLU A 105 -0.11 10.07 16.47
C GLU A 105 1.04 9.10 16.80
N GLU A 106 1.23 8.79 18.08
CA GLU A 106 2.22 7.81 18.55
C GLU A 106 2.04 6.41 17.93
N THR A 107 0.78 5.97 17.72
CA THR A 107 0.49 4.68 17.09
C THR A 107 0.86 4.67 15.61
N VAL A 108 0.60 5.78 14.90
CA VAL A 108 0.99 5.93 13.49
C VAL A 108 2.51 5.97 13.35
N GLU A 109 3.20 6.69 14.22
CA GLU A 109 4.66 6.78 14.21
C GLU A 109 5.35 5.46 14.60
N GLU A 110 4.79 4.71 15.56
CA GLU A 110 5.27 3.37 15.89
C GLU A 110 5.09 2.40 14.72
N MET A 111 3.93 2.42 14.06
CA MET A 111 3.70 1.62 12.85
C MET A 111 4.75 1.91 11.77
N LYS A 112 4.98 3.19 11.46
CA LYS A 112 6.00 3.59 10.47
C LYS A 112 7.38 3.06 10.86
N LYS A 113 7.79 3.23 12.12
CA LYS A 113 9.08 2.73 12.63
C LYS A 113 9.20 1.22 12.50
N ASN A 114 8.15 0.47 12.82
CA ASN A 114 8.13 -0.99 12.72
C ASN A 114 8.29 -1.47 11.27
N VAL A 115 7.55 -0.87 10.33
CA VAL A 115 7.66 -1.19 8.91
C VAL A 115 9.05 -0.84 8.38
N MET A 116 9.54 0.38 8.62
CA MET A 116 10.88 0.79 8.20
C MET A 116 11.95 -0.13 8.80
N GLY A 117 11.84 -0.47 10.08
CA GLY A 117 12.76 -1.37 10.76
C GLY A 117 12.79 -2.77 10.13
N PHE A 118 11.64 -3.33 9.78
CA PHE A 118 11.56 -4.61 9.06
C PHE A 118 12.22 -4.54 7.68
N PHE A 119 11.92 -3.52 6.87
CA PHE A 119 12.50 -3.38 5.52
C PHE A 119 14.00 -3.04 5.53
N ALA A 120 14.54 -2.54 6.65
CA ALA A 120 15.96 -2.33 6.86
C ALA A 120 16.73 -3.61 7.23
N LEU A 121 16.05 -4.71 7.55
CA LEU A 121 16.71 -5.99 7.85
C LEU A 121 17.40 -6.58 6.60
N PRO A 122 18.43 -7.43 6.80
CA PRO A 122 19.02 -8.21 5.73
C PRO A 122 17.98 -9.00 4.94
N LEU A 123 18.19 -9.16 3.62
CA LEU A 123 17.25 -9.90 2.77
C LEU A 123 17.00 -11.34 3.27
N ALA A 124 18.01 -12.00 3.82
CA ALA A 124 17.87 -13.34 4.40
C ALA A 124 16.88 -13.39 5.57
N GLU A 125 16.80 -12.33 6.39
CA GLU A 125 15.84 -12.26 7.50
C GLU A 125 14.43 -11.97 6.99
N LYS A 126 14.29 -11.08 6.00
CA LYS A 126 12.98 -10.76 5.40
C LYS A 126 12.38 -11.94 4.64
N THR A 127 13.21 -12.69 3.93
CA THR A 127 12.79 -13.87 3.16
C THR A 127 12.35 -15.05 4.04
N ALA A 128 12.65 -15.04 5.35
CA ALA A 128 12.05 -15.98 6.29
C ALA A 128 10.52 -15.86 6.37
N PHE A 129 9.97 -14.71 5.96
CA PHE A 129 8.53 -14.43 5.90
C PHE A 129 8.01 -14.43 4.45
N ALA A 130 8.74 -15.02 3.50
CA ALA A 130 8.37 -14.99 2.09
C ALA A 130 7.00 -15.64 1.81
N GLN A 131 6.29 -15.06 0.83
CA GLN A 131 5.08 -15.65 0.28
C GLN A 131 5.34 -17.10 -0.17
N GLN A 132 4.43 -18.01 0.17
CA GLN A 132 4.48 -19.39 -0.30
C GLN A 132 3.82 -19.53 -1.67
N PRO A 133 4.20 -20.52 -2.49
CA PRO A 133 3.55 -20.75 -3.78
C PRO A 133 2.03 -20.90 -3.64
N GLY A 134 1.28 -20.06 -4.36
CA GLY A 134 -0.20 -20.05 -4.31
C GLY A 134 -0.80 -19.21 -3.17
N GLU A 135 0.04 -18.56 -2.36
CA GLU A 135 -0.39 -17.69 -1.25
C GLU A 135 0.04 -16.23 -1.53
N ILE A 136 -0.74 -15.27 -1.02
CA ILE A 136 -0.48 -13.83 -1.17
C ILE A 136 0.12 -13.20 0.09
N GLU A 137 -0.02 -13.84 1.25
CA GLU A 137 0.51 -13.33 2.53
C GLU A 137 2.01 -13.57 2.67
N GLY A 138 2.71 -12.62 3.27
CA GLY A 138 4.15 -12.62 3.47
C GLY A 138 4.89 -11.55 2.67
N TYR A 139 6.21 -11.69 2.64
CA TYR A 139 7.15 -10.83 1.93
C TYR A 139 7.30 -11.26 0.47
N GLY A 140 7.12 -10.34 -0.46
CA GLY A 140 7.22 -10.61 -1.88
C GLY A 140 6.50 -9.57 -2.74
N GLN A 141 5.97 -10.01 -3.87
CA GLN A 141 5.17 -9.18 -4.77
C GLN A 141 3.73 -9.67 -4.81
N ALA A 142 2.80 -8.77 -5.08
CA ALA A 142 1.41 -9.16 -5.33
C ALA A 142 1.09 -9.10 -6.83
N PHE A 143 0.21 -10.00 -7.27
CA PHE A 143 -0.41 -9.99 -8.60
C PHE A 143 0.55 -10.13 -9.80
N VAL A 144 1.63 -10.91 -9.65
CA VAL A 144 2.47 -11.32 -10.79
C VAL A 144 1.91 -12.60 -11.41
N VAL A 145 1.32 -12.49 -12.60
CA VAL A 145 0.58 -13.59 -13.25
C VAL A 145 1.23 -14.14 -14.52
N SER A 146 2.28 -13.50 -15.04
CA SER A 146 3.04 -13.99 -16.22
C SER A 146 4.51 -13.54 -16.19
N GLU A 147 5.34 -14.18 -17.01
CA GLU A 147 6.76 -13.85 -17.15
C GLU A 147 7.02 -12.60 -18.00
N GLU A 148 6.03 -12.22 -18.82
CA GLU A 148 6.07 -11.06 -19.71
C GLU A 148 5.49 -9.79 -19.06
N GLN A 149 4.83 -9.93 -17.90
CA GLN A 149 4.20 -8.82 -17.19
C GLN A 149 5.21 -7.74 -16.81
N THR A 150 4.81 -6.48 -17.03
CA THR A 150 5.48 -5.31 -16.47
C THR A 150 5.31 -5.26 -14.95
N LEU A 151 6.41 -5.17 -14.23
CA LEU A 151 6.51 -5.20 -12.78
C LEU A 151 6.58 -3.79 -12.19
N ASP A 152 6.12 -3.67 -10.96
CA ASP A 152 6.28 -2.46 -10.16
C ASP A 152 7.69 -2.40 -9.56
N TRP A 153 8.25 -1.20 -9.46
CA TRP A 153 9.51 -0.96 -8.75
C TRP A 153 9.23 -0.81 -7.25
N ALA A 154 8.76 -1.89 -6.62
CA ALA A 154 8.40 -1.93 -5.20
C ALA A 154 8.75 -3.30 -4.62
N ASP A 155 8.72 -3.43 -3.29
CA ASP A 155 8.63 -4.70 -2.58
C ASP A 155 7.45 -4.60 -1.60
N MET A 156 6.76 -5.71 -1.34
CA MET A 156 5.54 -5.73 -0.53
C MET A 156 5.66 -6.69 0.65
N PHE A 157 4.94 -6.35 1.73
CA PHE A 157 4.66 -7.26 2.83
C PHE A 157 3.15 -7.25 3.09
N PHE A 158 2.48 -8.37 2.83
CA PHE A 158 1.02 -8.45 2.91
C PHE A 158 0.58 -9.40 4.03
N LEU A 159 -0.34 -8.94 4.88
CA LEU A 159 -0.88 -9.74 6.00
C LEU A 159 -2.39 -9.52 6.10
N LEU A 160 -3.15 -10.59 6.33
CA LEU A 160 -4.53 -10.50 6.73
C LEU A 160 -4.61 -10.23 8.24
N THR A 161 -5.17 -9.08 8.60
CA THR A 161 -5.25 -8.62 10.00
C THR A 161 -6.64 -8.81 10.61
N GLN A 162 -7.68 -8.94 9.80
CA GLN A 162 -9.06 -9.11 10.23
C GLN A 162 -9.81 -10.16 9.39
N PRO A 163 -10.76 -10.90 10.00
CA PRO A 163 -10.93 -11.09 11.45
C PRO A 163 -9.67 -11.70 12.12
N PRO A 164 -9.52 -11.60 13.45
CA PRO A 164 -8.31 -12.09 14.14
C PRO A 164 -8.07 -13.60 13.94
N THR A 165 -9.13 -14.37 13.71
CA THR A 165 -9.08 -15.81 13.40
C THR A 165 -8.36 -16.13 12.08
N TYR A 166 -8.16 -15.15 11.20
CA TYR A 166 -7.46 -15.36 9.92
C TYR A 166 -5.95 -15.15 10.02
N ARG A 167 -5.45 -14.57 11.11
CA ARG A 167 -4.05 -14.21 11.27
C ARG A 167 -3.19 -15.46 11.36
N ASP A 168 -2.24 -15.59 10.45
CA ASP A 168 -1.16 -16.56 10.57
C ASP A 168 0.05 -15.91 11.24
N LEU A 169 0.15 -16.03 12.57
CA LEU A 169 1.20 -15.38 13.36
C LEU A 169 2.63 -15.84 13.03
N ARG A 170 2.79 -16.92 12.25
CA ARG A 170 4.09 -17.35 11.72
C ARG A 170 4.64 -16.34 10.71
N LEU A 171 3.75 -15.64 10.00
CA LEU A 171 4.10 -14.60 9.03
C LEU A 171 4.31 -13.23 9.68
N TRP A 172 4.10 -13.08 10.99
CA TRP A 172 4.28 -11.81 11.68
C TRP A 172 5.71 -11.72 12.23
N PRO A 173 6.53 -10.74 11.79
CA PRO A 173 7.89 -10.56 12.28
C PRO A 173 7.94 -10.29 13.78
N SER A 174 8.93 -10.85 14.47
CA SER A 174 9.26 -10.49 15.85
C SER A 174 10.41 -9.47 15.94
N ASN A 175 10.94 -9.07 14.79
CA ASN A 175 11.94 -8.02 14.66
C ASN A 175 11.44 -7.04 13.59
N PRO A 176 11.10 -5.79 13.93
CA PRO A 176 11.18 -5.18 15.26
C PRO A 176 10.27 -5.83 16.32
N SER A 177 10.64 -5.75 17.60
CA SER A 177 9.93 -6.42 18.72
C SER A 177 8.50 -5.92 18.92
N THR A 178 8.22 -4.70 18.49
CA THR A 178 6.93 -4.01 18.58
C THR A 178 6.05 -4.21 17.34
N PHE A 179 6.46 -5.03 16.36
CA PHE A 179 5.71 -5.22 15.12
C PHE A 179 4.36 -5.94 15.33
N LYS A 180 4.27 -6.86 16.30
CA LYS A 180 3.11 -7.73 16.53
C LYS A 180 1.98 -7.09 17.31
#